data_AF-A0A2V3JC43-F1
#
_entry.id   AF-A0A2V3JC43-F1
#
_cell.length_a   1.000
_cell.length_b   1.000
_cell.length_c   1.000
_cell.angle_alpha   90.00
_cell.angle_beta   90.00
_cell.angle_gamma   90.00
#
_symmetry.space_group_name_H-M   'P 1'
#
loop_
_entity.id
_entity.type
_entity.pdbx_description
1 polymer ?
#
loop_
_entity_poly.entity_id
_entity_poly.type
_entity_poly.pdbx_seq_one_letter_code
_entity_poly.pdbx_strand_id
1 'polypeptide(L)' 'MYVRKAIKLREEIYLALKKESGEEGVSEKINEILYDALFKVKAKKSLFGTMARTEKSDLRDREDRIG' A
#
# COMPACT_ATOMS: atom_id res chain seq x y z
N MET A 1 -8.07 -3.86 18.18
CA MET A 1 -7.57 -2.89 19.19
C MET A 1 -7.22 -1.60 18.46
N TYR A 2 -7.92 -0.50 18.74
CA TYR A 2 -7.67 0.79 18.09
C TYR A 2 -6.74 1.64 18.95
N VAL A 3 -5.70 2.21 18.34
CA VAL A 3 -4.76 3.10 19.03
C VAL A 3 -5.21 4.54 18.77
N ARG A 4 -5.55 5.28 19.82
CA ARG A 4 -5.81 6.72 19.70
C ARG A 4 -4.49 7.46 19.58
N LYS A 5 -4.35 8.26 18.52
CA LYS A 5 -3.22 9.17 18.32
C LYS A 5 -3.74 10.54 17.90
N ALA A 6 -3.11 11.58 18.40
CA ALA A 6 -3.33 12.94 17.93
C ALA A 6 -2.42 13.20 16.73
N ILE A 7 -2.96 13.79 15.67
CA ILE A 7 -2.25 14.15 14.45
C ILE A 7 -2.45 15.65 14.21
N LYS A 8 -1.37 16.36 13.88
CA LYS A 8 -1.47 17.76 13.44
C LYS A 8 -1.72 17.77 11.94
N LEU A 9 -2.83 18.37 11.52
CA LEU A 9 -3.17 18.57 10.13
C LEU A 9 -3.17 20.07 9.82
N ARG A 10 -2.94 20.43 8.56
CA ARG A 10 -3.25 21.78 8.09
C ARG A 10 -4.76 21.97 8.13
N GLU A 11 -5.18 23.17 8.52
CA GLU A 11 -6.58 23.49 8.74
C GLU A 11 -7.43 23.34 7.47
N GLU A 12 -6.89 23.75 6.32
CA GLU A 12 -7.51 23.56 5.00
C GLU A 12 -7.82 22.08 4.69
N ILE A 13 -6.87 21.18 5.03
CA ILE A 13 -7.01 19.74 4.80
C ILE A 13 -8.08 19.16 5.74
N TYR A 14 -8.08 19.60 7.00
CA TYR A 14 -9.08 19.16 7.97
C TYR A 14 -10.50 19.58 7.55
N LEU A 15 -10.68 20.83 7.10
CA LEU A 15 -11.96 21.34 6.61
C LEU A 15 -12.43 20.59 5.36
N ALA A 16 -11.52 20.31 4.42
CA ALA A 16 -11.84 19.53 3.22
C ALA A 16 -12.30 18.11 3.59
N LEU A 17 -11.57 17.42 4.47
CA LEU A 17 -11.94 16.08 4.96
C LEU A 17 -13.28 16.11 5.68
N LYS A 18 -13.49 17.08 6.59
CA LYS A 18 -14.74 17.24 7.34
C LYS A 18 -15.94 17.45 6.43
N LYS A 19 -15.79 18.22 5.35
CA LYS A 19 -16.84 18.44 4.34
C LYS A 19 -17.20 17.17 3.58
N GLU A 20 -16.22 16.29 3.37
CA GLU A 20 -16.37 15.09 2.56
C GLU A 20 -16.85 13.86 3.35
N SER A 21 -16.53 13.76 4.64
CA SER A 21 -16.85 12.60 5.49
C SER A 21 -17.86 12.86 6.60
N GLY A 22 -18.25 14.13 6.83
CA GLY A 22 -18.99 14.53 8.03
C GLY A 22 -18.13 14.50 9.29
N GLU A 23 -18.69 14.95 10.42
CA GLU A 23 -17.96 15.12 11.69
C GLU A 23 -17.39 13.82 12.26
N GLU A 24 -18.14 12.72 12.19
CA GLU A 24 -17.74 11.45 12.78
C GLU A 24 -16.83 10.62 11.85
N GLY A 25 -16.92 10.83 10.53
CA GLY A 25 -16.20 10.04 9.53
C GLY A 25 -14.76 10.46 9.25
N VAL A 26 -14.28 11.57 9.83
CA VAL A 26 -12.93 12.10 9.54
C VAL A 26 -11.85 11.10 9.96
N SER A 27 -12.01 10.44 11.11
CA SER A 27 -11.01 9.49 11.60
C SER A 27 -10.92 8.24 10.74
N GLU A 28 -12.06 7.74 10.26
CA GLU A 28 -12.13 6.57 9.38
C GLU A 28 -11.48 6.87 8.04
N LYS A 29 -11.82 8.03 7.45
CA LYS A 29 -11.26 8.45 6.17
C LYS A 29 -9.76 8.73 6.22
N ILE A 30 -9.26 9.30 7.32
CA ILE A 30 -7.81 9.44 7.54
C ILE A 30 -7.15 8.06 7.57
N ASN A 31 -7.75 7.08 8.24
CA ASN A 31 -7.19 5.73 8.28
C ASN A 31 -7.18 5.07 6.90
N GLU A 32 -8.23 5.23 6.09
CA GLU A 32 -8.27 4.74 4.71
C GLU A 32 -7.17 5.39 3.85
N ILE A 33 -7.02 6.72 3.91
CA ILE A 33 -5.99 7.44 3.16
C ILE A 33 -4.60 6.96 3.55
N LEU A 34 -4.35 6.82 4.86
CA LEU A 34 -3.07 6.31 5.37
C LEU A 34 -2.84 4.87 4.94
N TYR A 35 -3.87 4.03 4.96
CA TYR A 35 -3.79 2.64 4.54
C TYR A 35 -3.43 2.54 3.05
N ASP A 36 -4.11 3.32 2.21
CA ASP A 36 -3.87 3.32 0.78
C ASP A 36 -2.49 3.88 0.44
N ALA A 37 -2.08 5.00 1.06
CA ALA A 37 -0.79 5.62 0.84
C ALA A 37 0.39 4.78 1.34
N LEU A 38 0.24 4.10 2.49
CA LEU A 38 1.34 3.36 3.11
C LEU A 38 1.38 1.90 2.69
N PHE A 39 0.23 1.26 2.45
CA PHE A 39 0.17 -0.17 2.12
C PHE A 39 -0.13 -0.42 0.65
N LYS A 40 -1.15 0.21 0.04
CA LYS A 40 -1.44 -0.05 -1.39
C LYS A 40 -0.40 0.56 -2.31
N VAL A 41 0.04 1.80 -2.05
CA VAL A 41 1.05 2.48 -2.88
C VAL A 41 2.45 1.89 -2.66
N LYS A 42 2.80 1.50 -1.42
CA LYS A 42 4.08 0.80 -1.17
C LYS A 42 4.06 -0.68 -1.54
N ALA A 43 2.92 -1.37 -1.57
CA ALA A 43 2.85 -2.76 -2.05
C ALA A 43 3.24 -2.88 -3.54
N LYS A 44 3.07 -1.82 -4.34
CA LYS A 44 3.63 -1.74 -5.70
C LYS A 44 5.16 -1.62 -5.73
N LYS A 45 5.79 -1.13 -4.66
CA LYS A 45 7.25 -1.08 -4.48
C LYS A 45 7.63 -2.04 -3.36
N SER A 46 7.58 -3.32 -3.67
CA SER A 46 7.99 -4.37 -2.76
C SER A 46 9.42 -4.14 -2.24
N LEU A 47 9.55 -3.77 -0.96
CA LEU A 47 10.83 -3.78 -0.24
C LEU A 47 11.16 -5.19 0.30
N PHE A 48 10.18 -6.10 0.21
CA PHE A 48 10.28 -7.51 0.60
C PHE A 48 9.77 -8.37 -0.56
N GLY A 49 10.30 -8.13 -1.75
CA GLY A 49 9.91 -8.85 -2.95
C GLY A 49 10.35 -10.30 -2.83
N THR A 50 9.42 -11.20 -2.51
CA THR A 50 9.59 -12.59 -2.96
C THR A 50 9.64 -12.52 -4.48
N MET A 51 10.82 -12.80 -5.02
CA MET A 51 11.11 -12.91 -6.45
C MET A 51 9.94 -13.58 -7.18
N ALA A 52 9.51 -12.99 -8.29
CA ALA A 52 8.45 -13.58 -9.11
C ALA A 52 8.82 -15.04 -9.44
N ARG A 53 7.87 -15.96 -9.32
CA ARG A 53 8.11 -17.35 -9.73
C ARG A 53 8.35 -17.35 -11.24
N THR A 54 9.61 -17.46 -11.64
CA THR A 54 9.98 -17.80 -13.01
C THR A 54 9.27 -19.12 -13.35
N GLU A 55 8.60 -19.17 -14.51
CA GLU A 55 8.08 -20.44 -15.00
C GLU A 55 9.25 -21.41 -15.24
N LYS A 56 9.11 -22.66 -14.77
CA LYS A 56 10.12 -23.72 -14.98
C LYS A 56 10.25 -24.15 -16.44
N SER A 57 9.49 -23.56 -17.36
CA SER A 57 9.63 -23.72 -18.81
C SER A 57 10.96 -23.16 -19.30
N ASP A 58 11.43 -22.06 -18.72
CA ASP A 58 12.66 -21.36 -19.13
C ASP A 58 13.97 -22.12 -18.75
N LEU A 59 13.86 -23.15 -17.92
CA LEU A 59 15.00 -23.97 -17.48
C LEU A 59 15.20 -25.24 -18.33
N ARG A 60 14.31 -25.52 -19.30
CA ARG A 60 14.33 -26.78 -20.07
C ARG A 60 15.12 -26.73 -21.36
N ASP A 61 15.50 -25.54 -21.84
CA ASP A 61 16.24 -25.39 -23.11
C ASP A 61 17.77 -25.44 -22.93
N ARG A 62 18.26 -26.00 -21.83
CA ARG A 62 19.70 -26.08 -21.52
C ARG A 62 20.23 -27.51 -21.36
N GLU A 63 19.56 -28.52 -21.93
CA GLU A 63 20.13 -29.88 -22.03
C GLU A 63 20.72 -30.23 -23.42
N ASP A 64 20.57 -29.37 -24.45
CA ASP A 64 21.04 -29.69 -25.81
C ASP A 64 22.36 -29.02 -26.22
N ARG A 65 23.28 -28.78 -25.28
CA ARG A 65 24.71 -28.50 -25.57
C ARG A 65 25.64 -29.28 -24.66
N ILE A 66 25.47 -30.58 -24.63
CA ILE A 66 26.52 -31.56 -24.38
C ILE A 66 26.54 -32.37 -25.69
N GLY A 67 27.46 -32.19 -26.61
CA GLY A 67 28.90 -32.34 -26.40
C GLY A 67 29.22 -33.79 -26.61
#